data_AF-A0A932JUF9-F1
#
_entry.id   AF-A0A932JUF9-F1
#
_cell.length_a   1.000
_cell.length_b   1.000
_cell.length_c   1.000
_cell.angle_alpha   90.00
_cell.angle_beta   90.00
_cell.angle_gamma   90.00
#
_symmetry.space_group_name_H-M   'P 1'
#
loop_
_entity.id
_entity.type
_entity.pdbx_description
1 polymer ?
#
loop_
_entity_poly.entity_id
_entity_poly.type
_entity_poly.pdbx_seq_one_letter_code
_entity_poly.pdbx_strand_id
1 'polypeptide(L)'
;MTGSARGTTLVEVVIAILILSVVVAGFSSGLYAAIAGTKQGDARQQASLSARQLQEELKNYVTADPTTAEGAPGSPPWHLPGDACTGCAGGSACWALTEACTHDVSGRLPEEYRTGYLMTLRYRVDLVSSGGETLREVAIDVDWQSPD
;
A
#
# COMPACT_ATOMS: atom_id res chain seq x y z
N MET A 1 53.15 49.44 -14.60
CA MET A 1 52.24 48.50 -13.91
C MET A 1 51.99 47.32 -14.83
N THR A 2 52.85 46.31 -14.80
CA THR A 2 52.71 45.10 -15.62
C THR A 2 52.02 44.03 -14.79
N GLY A 3 50.71 43.88 -14.99
CA GLY A 3 49.93 42.80 -14.39
C GLY A 3 50.42 41.46 -14.94
N SER A 4 50.95 40.61 -14.06
CA SER A 4 51.30 39.23 -14.40
C SER A 4 50.00 38.46 -14.68
N ALA A 5 49.67 38.25 -15.94
CA ALA A 5 48.67 37.27 -16.35
C ALA A 5 49.28 35.89 -16.10
N ARG A 6 49.07 35.35 -14.90
CA ARG A 6 49.44 33.98 -14.55
C ARG A 6 48.56 33.02 -15.34
N GLY A 7 49.16 32.28 -16.27
CA GLY A 7 48.46 31.25 -17.04
C GLY A 7 47.92 30.18 -16.09
N THR A 8 46.63 29.90 -16.17
CA THR A 8 45.98 28.77 -15.49
C THR A 8 46.70 27.49 -15.88
N THR A 9 47.30 26.80 -14.91
CA THR A 9 48.00 25.56 -15.19
C THR A 9 46.97 24.45 -15.47
N LEU A 10 47.25 23.55 -16.42
CA LEU A 10 46.38 22.42 -16.76
C LEU A 10 45.93 21.62 -15.51
N VAL A 11 46.81 21.53 -14.52
CA VAL A 11 46.57 20.88 -13.23
C VAL A 11 45.40 21.54 -12.47
N GLU A 12 45.32 22.86 -12.46
CA GLU A 12 44.26 23.60 -11.77
C GLU A 12 42.89 23.35 -12.41
N VAL A 13 42.85 23.31 -13.74
CA VAL A 13 41.62 23.00 -14.49
C VAL A 13 41.16 21.56 -14.23
N VAL A 14 42.09 20.61 -14.21
CA VAL A 14 41.77 19.20 -13.92
C VAL A 14 41.26 19.02 -12.48
N ILE A 15 41.90 19.67 -11.50
CA ILE A 15 41.44 19.64 -10.11
C ILE A 15 40.05 20.28 -9.98
N ALA A 16 39.81 21.40 -10.66
CA ALA A 16 38.51 22.07 -10.66
C ALA A 16 37.41 21.16 -11.25
N ILE A 17 37.68 20.45 -12.35
CA ILE A 17 36.73 19.51 -12.97
C ILE A 17 36.47 18.31 -12.04
N LEU A 18 37.51 17.77 -11.39
CA LEU A 18 37.36 16.65 -10.45
C LEU A 18 36.49 17.05 -9.26
N ILE A 19 36.77 18.20 -8.63
CA ILE A 19 35.96 18.70 -7.51
C ILE A 19 34.51 18.94 -7.96
N LEU A 20 34.32 19.57 -9.12
CA LEU A 20 32.99 19.82 -9.66
C LEU A 20 32.22 18.51 -9.90
N SER A 21 32.88 17.48 -10.43
CA SER A 21 32.24 16.19 -10.69
C SER A 21 31.76 15.49 -9.42
N VAL A 22 32.55 15.57 -8.33
CA VAL A 22 32.19 14.98 -7.03
C VAL A 22 30.99 15.72 -6.42
N VAL A 23 30.98 17.04 -6.49
CA VAL A 23 29.87 17.86 -5.97
C VAL A 23 28.58 17.59 -6.74
N VAL A 24 28.64 17.55 -8.07
CA VAL A 24 27.48 17.29 -8.93
C VAL A 24 26.94 15.87 -8.69
N ALA A 25 27.82 14.87 -8.59
CA ALA A 25 27.42 13.50 -8.29
C ALA A 25 26.78 13.37 -6.90
N GLY A 26 27.36 13.99 -5.88
CA GLY A 26 26.82 13.98 -4.52
C GLY A 26 25.44 14.65 -4.44
N PHE A 27 25.28 15.82 -5.05
CA PHE A 27 24.01 16.53 -5.08
C PHE A 27 22.92 15.75 -5.83
N SER A 28 23.26 15.19 -7.00
CA SER A 28 22.33 14.42 -7.81
C SER A 28 21.84 13.18 -7.05
N SER A 29 22.77 12.40 -6.48
CA SER A 29 22.43 11.21 -5.69
C SER A 29 21.56 11.55 -4.47
N GLY A 30 21.85 12.65 -3.78
CA GLY A 30 21.05 13.11 -2.65
C GLY A 30 19.61 13.49 -3.05
N LEU A 31 19.45 14.19 -4.17
CA LEU A 31 18.14 14.59 -4.69
C LEU A 31 17.33 13.36 -5.13
N TYR A 32 17.95 12.42 -5.83
CA TYR A 32 17.30 11.16 -6.22
C TYR A 32 16.84 10.36 -5.00
N ALA A 33 17.70 10.21 -3.99
CA ALA A 33 17.35 9.50 -2.76
C ALA A 33 16.19 10.20 -2.02
N ALA A 34 16.18 11.53 -1.98
CA ALA A 34 15.10 12.29 -1.35
C ALA A 34 13.76 12.10 -2.08
N ILE A 35 13.75 12.20 -3.42
CA ILE A 35 12.54 12.04 -4.24
C ILE A 35 12.02 10.59 -4.19
N ALA A 36 12.92 9.60 -4.24
CA ALA A 36 12.53 8.20 -4.08
C ALA A 36 11.93 7.94 -2.70
N GLY A 37 12.51 8.53 -1.66
CA GLY A 37 12.03 8.43 -0.28
C GLY A 37 10.63 9.02 -0.07
N THR A 38 10.32 10.18 -0.64
CA THR A 38 8.98 10.80 -0.52
C THR A 38 7.92 9.95 -1.20
N LYS A 39 8.18 9.49 -2.43
CA LYS A 39 7.26 8.63 -3.19
C LYS A 39 6.93 7.32 -2.46
N GLN A 40 7.92 6.71 -1.80
CA GLN A 40 7.68 5.51 -1.00
C GLN A 40 6.89 5.81 0.28
N GLY A 41 7.13 6.98 0.89
CA GLY A 41 6.38 7.47 2.05
C GLY A 41 4.89 7.64 1.74
N ASP A 42 4.58 8.28 0.61
CA ASP A 42 3.20 8.53 0.18
C ASP A 42 2.44 7.23 -0.09
N ALA A 43 3.06 6.26 -0.75
CA ALA A 43 2.47 4.94 -0.98
C ALA A 43 2.15 4.21 0.34
N ARG A 44 3.07 4.23 1.31
CA ARG A 44 2.85 3.63 2.64
C ARG A 44 1.72 4.32 3.40
N GLN A 45 1.66 5.64 3.32
CA GLN A 45 0.58 6.41 3.93
C GLN A 45 -0.77 6.04 3.32
N GLN A 46 -0.85 5.97 1.99
CA GLN A 46 -2.07 5.58 1.29
C GLN A 46 -2.52 4.15 1.64
N ALA A 47 -1.58 3.20 1.68
CA ALA A 47 -1.83 1.82 2.12
C ALA A 47 -2.47 1.80 3.53
N SER A 48 -1.89 2.55 4.47
CA SER A 48 -2.37 2.60 5.84
C SER A 48 -3.76 3.23 5.98
N LEU A 49 -4.06 4.28 5.20
CA LEU A 49 -5.36 4.92 5.19
C LEU A 49 -6.43 3.99 4.61
N SER A 50 -6.11 3.32 3.50
CA SER A 50 -7.03 2.39 2.83
C SER A 50 -7.35 1.19 3.72
N ALA A 51 -6.36 0.64 4.43
CA ALA A 51 -6.56 -0.43 5.40
C ALA A 51 -7.46 0.00 6.58
N ARG A 52 -7.26 1.22 7.11
CA ARG A 52 -8.09 1.75 8.21
C ARG A 52 -9.54 1.96 7.78
N GLN A 53 -9.76 2.55 6.61
CA GLN A 53 -11.10 2.74 6.04
C GLN A 53 -11.81 1.39 5.86
N LEU A 54 -11.10 0.40 5.31
CA LEU A 54 -11.63 -0.96 5.17
C LEU A 54 -11.99 -1.56 6.54
N GLN A 55 -11.13 -1.40 7.55
CA GLN A 55 -11.37 -1.90 8.89
C GLN A 55 -12.61 -1.26 9.54
N GLU A 56 -12.79 0.05 9.40
CA GLU A 56 -13.95 0.77 9.93
C GLU A 56 -15.25 0.31 9.25
N GLU A 57 -15.20 0.07 7.94
CA GLU A 57 -16.36 -0.43 7.21
C GLU A 57 -16.70 -1.86 7.61
N LEU A 58 -15.71 -2.75 7.72
CA LEU A 58 -15.88 -4.13 8.19
C LEU A 58 -16.44 -4.20 9.62
N LYS A 59 -16.05 -3.26 10.49
CA LYS A 59 -16.66 -3.14 11.82
C LYS A 59 -18.15 -2.82 11.76
N ASN A 60 -18.60 -2.01 10.81
CA ASN A 60 -20.03 -1.72 10.63
C ASN A 60 -20.81 -2.96 10.17
N TYR A 61 -20.18 -3.89 9.46
CA TYR A 61 -20.81 -5.16 9.07
C TYR A 61 -20.87 -6.15 10.25
N VAL A 62 -19.92 -6.11 11.19
CA VAL A 62 -19.90 -6.98 12.39
C VAL A 62 -20.96 -6.61 13.42
N THR A 63 -21.32 -5.33 13.54
CA THR A 63 -22.28 -4.84 14.55
C THR A 63 -23.74 -5.13 14.22
N ALA A 64 -24.01 -5.74 13.07
CA ALA A 64 -25.36 -5.89 12.59
C ALA A 64 -25.76 -7.39 12.54
N ASP A 65 -26.96 -7.65 13.07
CA ASP A 65 -27.50 -8.89 13.65
C ASP A 65 -26.82 -10.24 13.28
N PRO A 66 -26.24 -10.97 14.26
CA PRO A 66 -25.58 -12.27 14.03
C PRO A 66 -26.53 -13.47 13.87
N THR A 67 -27.85 -13.28 13.93
CA THR A 67 -28.85 -14.38 13.96
C THR A 67 -29.55 -14.67 12.63
N THR A 68 -29.25 -13.93 11.55
CA THR A 68 -29.82 -14.19 10.22
C THR A 68 -28.96 -15.22 9.45
N ALA A 69 -29.64 -16.17 8.81
CA ALA A 69 -29.17 -17.49 8.37
C ALA A 69 -28.02 -17.52 7.33
N GLU A 70 -27.65 -18.74 6.92
CA GLU A 70 -26.80 -19.04 5.77
C GLU A 70 -27.02 -18.05 4.61
N GLY A 71 -25.99 -17.28 4.28
CA GLY A 71 -25.95 -16.41 3.08
C GLY A 71 -25.78 -14.90 3.29
N ALA A 72 -25.60 -14.44 4.54
CA ALA A 72 -25.32 -13.05 4.99
C ALA A 72 -26.54 -12.23 5.47
N PRO A 73 -26.36 -11.35 6.49
CA PRO A 73 -27.37 -10.40 6.88
C PRO A 73 -27.62 -9.34 5.78
N GLY A 74 -28.89 -8.97 5.57
CA GLY A 74 -29.32 -7.92 4.63
C GLY A 74 -30.01 -8.41 3.34
N SER A 75 -31.02 -7.68 2.88
CA SER A 75 -31.60 -7.82 1.53
C SER A 75 -31.47 -6.48 0.81
N PRO A 76 -30.55 -6.34 -0.16
CA PRO A 76 -29.66 -7.37 -0.72
C PRO A 76 -28.53 -7.79 0.25
N PRO A 77 -27.88 -8.96 0.00
CA PRO A 77 -26.80 -9.47 0.86
C PRO A 77 -25.70 -8.43 1.01
N TRP A 78 -25.10 -8.33 2.21
CA TRP A 78 -24.03 -7.39 2.46
C TRP A 78 -22.72 -7.79 1.78
N HIS A 79 -22.63 -7.38 0.53
CA HIS A 79 -21.42 -7.41 -0.28
C HIS A 79 -20.64 -6.13 -0.05
N LEU A 80 -19.35 -6.28 0.22
CA LEU A 80 -18.45 -5.14 0.22
C LEU A 80 -18.25 -4.65 -1.24
N PRO A 81 -18.43 -3.34 -1.54
CA PRO A 81 -18.30 -2.85 -2.90
C PRO A 81 -16.90 -3.07 -3.48
N GLY A 82 -16.84 -3.65 -4.68
CA GLY A 82 -15.57 -3.92 -5.37
C GLY A 82 -14.78 -5.09 -4.78
N ASP A 83 -15.42 -5.92 -3.95
CA ASP A 83 -14.85 -7.15 -3.43
C ASP A 83 -14.93 -8.29 -4.45
N ALA A 84 -13.77 -8.83 -4.80
CA ALA A 84 -13.62 -10.06 -5.54
C ALA A 84 -13.15 -11.15 -4.58
N CYS A 85 -14.09 -11.90 -4.01
CA CYS A 85 -13.71 -13.06 -3.20
C CYS A 85 -13.41 -14.27 -4.06
N THR A 86 -12.44 -15.06 -3.59
CA THR A 86 -12.05 -16.33 -4.21
C THR A 86 -11.96 -17.40 -3.14
N GLY A 87 -12.36 -18.63 -3.50
CA GLY A 87 -12.23 -19.80 -2.63
C GLY A 87 -13.25 -19.96 -1.50
N CYS A 88 -14.36 -19.21 -1.49
CA CYS A 88 -15.39 -19.29 -0.45
C CYS A 88 -16.00 -20.70 -0.31
N ALA A 89 -15.97 -21.23 0.91
CA ALA A 89 -16.73 -22.41 1.29
C ALA A 89 -18.23 -22.09 1.22
N GLY A 90 -18.96 -22.77 0.32
CA GLY A 90 -20.41 -22.55 0.11
C GLY A 90 -20.80 -22.13 -1.30
N GLY A 91 -19.85 -21.78 -2.17
CA GLY A 91 -20.08 -21.46 -3.58
C GLY A 91 -20.80 -20.13 -3.81
N SER A 92 -20.19 -19.22 -4.57
CA SER A 92 -20.73 -17.92 -5.06
C SER A 92 -21.34 -16.93 -4.04
N ALA A 93 -21.61 -17.32 -2.79
CA ALA A 93 -22.16 -16.46 -1.74
C ALA A 93 -21.02 -15.70 -1.03
N CYS A 94 -20.60 -14.62 -1.67
CA CYS A 94 -19.44 -13.81 -1.33
C CYS A 94 -19.80 -12.61 -0.44
N TRP A 95 -20.03 -12.77 0.85
CA TRP A 95 -20.42 -11.65 1.72
C TRP A 95 -19.27 -11.13 2.59
N ALA A 96 -19.39 -9.91 3.10
CA ALA A 96 -18.27 -9.15 3.67
C ALA A 96 -17.55 -9.81 4.86
N LEU A 97 -18.16 -10.77 5.56
CA LEU A 97 -17.49 -11.51 6.66
C LEU A 97 -17.48 -13.02 6.42
N THR A 98 -17.48 -13.44 5.15
CA THR A 98 -17.39 -14.85 4.79
C THR A 98 -16.05 -15.40 5.27
N GLU A 99 -16.12 -16.52 5.97
CA GLU A 99 -14.95 -17.20 6.51
C GLU A 99 -14.31 -18.09 5.44
N ALA A 100 -13.04 -18.47 5.68
CA ALA A 100 -12.32 -19.42 4.82
C ALA A 100 -12.21 -18.97 3.34
N CYS A 101 -12.20 -17.67 3.08
CA CYS A 101 -11.88 -17.09 1.78
C CYS A 101 -10.95 -15.89 1.89
N THR A 102 -10.41 -15.52 0.73
CA THR A 102 -9.67 -14.27 0.55
C THR A 102 -10.54 -13.32 -0.25
N HIS A 103 -10.74 -12.13 0.32
CA HIS A 103 -11.44 -11.02 -0.29
C HIS A 103 -10.42 -10.07 -0.90
N ASP A 104 -10.47 -9.90 -2.22
CA ASP A 104 -9.63 -8.95 -2.94
C ASP A 104 -10.41 -7.66 -3.19
N VAL A 105 -10.04 -6.61 -2.47
CA VAL A 105 -10.63 -5.28 -2.58
C VAL A 105 -9.64 -4.30 -3.16
N SER A 106 -8.63 -4.79 -3.87
CA SER A 106 -7.61 -3.96 -4.49
C SER A 106 -8.25 -2.93 -5.43
N GLY A 107 -9.41 -3.23 -6.03
CA GLY A 107 -10.18 -2.28 -6.85
C GLY A 107 -10.58 -0.97 -6.16
N ARG A 108 -10.53 -0.92 -4.82
CA ARG A 108 -10.79 0.29 -4.02
C ARG A 108 -9.60 1.25 -3.96
N LEU A 109 -8.40 0.76 -4.26
CA LEU A 109 -7.20 1.58 -4.32
C LEU A 109 -7.21 2.45 -5.59
N PRO A 110 -6.70 3.70 -5.53
CA PRO A 110 -6.54 4.50 -6.73
C PRO A 110 -5.65 3.79 -7.76
N GLU A 111 -5.98 3.94 -9.04
CA GLU A 111 -5.31 3.23 -10.14
C GLU A 111 -3.79 3.45 -10.17
N GLU A 112 -3.34 4.66 -9.83
CA GLU A 112 -1.91 5.01 -9.73
C GLU A 112 -1.15 4.06 -8.78
N TYR A 113 -1.72 3.72 -7.63
CA TYR A 113 -1.07 2.82 -6.67
C TYR A 113 -1.17 1.35 -7.08
N ARG A 114 -2.28 0.97 -7.73
CA ARG A 114 -2.46 -0.41 -8.23
C ARG A 114 -1.49 -0.75 -9.36
N THR A 115 -1.21 0.21 -10.24
CA THR A 115 -0.40 -0.01 -11.43
C THR A 115 1.06 0.40 -11.21
N GLY A 116 1.30 1.54 -10.57
CA GLY A 116 2.65 2.06 -10.33
C GLY A 116 3.41 1.39 -9.20
N TYR A 117 2.70 0.86 -8.19
CA TYR A 117 3.30 0.19 -7.03
C TYR A 117 2.83 -1.27 -6.88
N LEU A 118 2.08 -1.78 -7.87
CA LEU A 118 1.47 -3.12 -7.81
C LEU A 118 0.74 -3.37 -6.48
N MET A 119 0.13 -2.31 -5.92
CA MET A 119 -0.44 -2.37 -4.59
C MET A 119 -1.71 -3.22 -4.59
N THR A 120 -1.78 -4.14 -3.65
CA THR A 120 -2.95 -4.99 -3.42
C THR A 120 -3.48 -4.79 -2.00
N LEU A 121 -4.80 -4.86 -1.88
CA LEU A 121 -5.50 -4.76 -0.60
C LEU A 121 -6.43 -5.95 -0.48
N ARG A 122 -6.16 -6.79 0.50
CA ARG A 122 -6.90 -8.02 0.73
C ARG A 122 -7.32 -8.12 2.18
N TYR A 123 -8.36 -8.88 2.45
CA TYR A 123 -8.67 -9.29 3.81
C TYR A 123 -9.16 -10.73 3.85
N ARG A 124 -9.04 -11.33 5.02
CA ARG A 124 -9.49 -12.68 5.34
C ARG A 124 -10.24 -12.64 6.66
N VAL A 125 -11.23 -13.51 6.78
CA VAL A 125 -12.00 -13.67 8.01
C VAL A 125 -11.75 -15.07 8.54
N ASP A 126 -11.23 -15.14 9.75
CA ASP A 126 -10.90 -16.38 10.44
C ASP A 126 -11.82 -16.53 11.67
N LEU A 127 -12.20 -17.77 11.97
CA LEU A 127 -12.89 -18.08 13.22
C LEU A 127 -11.88 -18.30 14.34
N VAL A 128 -12.00 -17.54 15.42
CA VAL A 128 -11.15 -17.66 16.60
C VAL A 128 -12.02 -17.94 17.82
N SER A 129 -11.65 -18.97 18.58
CA SER A 129 -12.30 -19.26 19.84
C SER A 129 -11.67 -18.42 20.95
N SER A 130 -12.49 -17.62 21.63
CA SER A 130 -12.07 -16.81 22.78
C SER A 130 -13.13 -16.93 23.88
N GLY A 131 -12.72 -17.37 25.08
CA GLY A 131 -13.63 -17.47 26.22
C GLY A 131 -14.78 -18.48 26.06
N GLY A 132 -14.69 -19.44 25.13
CA GLY A 132 -15.76 -20.40 24.83
C GLY A 132 -16.76 -19.94 23.77
N GLU A 133 -16.60 -18.71 23.26
CA GLU A 133 -17.36 -18.19 22.13
C GLU A 133 -16.53 -18.28 20.84
N THR A 134 -17.22 -18.42 19.71
CA THR A 134 -16.58 -18.39 18.39
C THR A 134 -16.75 -17.00 17.80
N LEU A 135 -15.64 -16.29 17.62
CA LEU A 135 -15.60 -14.93 17.12
C LEU A 135 -15.04 -14.92 15.69
N ARG A 136 -15.47 -13.94 14.90
CA ARG A 136 -14.88 -13.64 13.59
C ARG A 136 -13.77 -12.61 13.77
N GLU A 137 -12.54 -13.02 13.46
CA GLU A 137 -11.39 -12.13 13.37
C GLU A 137 -11.15 -11.74 11.92
N VAL A 138 -10.94 -10.44 11.68
CA VAL A 138 -10.64 -9.89 10.36
C VAL A 138 -9.17 -9.53 10.30
N ALA A 139 -8.43 -10.17 9.41
CA ALA A 139 -7.05 -9.81 9.10
C ALA A 139 -6.99 -9.11 7.74
N ILE A 140 -6.42 -7.90 7.72
CA ILE A 140 -6.24 -7.08 6.52
C ILE A 140 -4.77 -7.15 6.12
N ASP A 141 -4.53 -7.45 4.85
CA ASP A 141 -3.22 -7.54 4.24
C ASP A 141 -3.09 -6.46 3.17
N VAL A 142 -1.99 -5.70 3.22
CA VAL A 142 -1.64 -4.71 2.20
C VAL A 142 -0.24 -5.03 1.71
N ASP A 143 -0.14 -5.36 0.43
CA ASP A 143 1.14 -5.64 -0.23
C ASP A 143 1.38 -4.59 -1.30
N TRP A 144 2.64 -4.19 -1.48
CA TRP A 144 3.05 -3.26 -2.53
C TRP A 144 4.52 -3.47 -2.86
N GLN A 145 4.84 -3.22 -4.13
CA GLN A 145 6.21 -3.23 -4.64
C GLN A 145 6.66 -1.80 -4.88
N SER A 146 7.89 -1.48 -4.47
CA SER A 146 8.50 -0.22 -4.91
C SER A 146 8.84 -0.34 -6.39
N PRO A 147 8.45 0.63 -7.24
CA PRO A 147 8.95 0.67 -8.61
C PRO A 147 10.47 0.77 -8.59
N ASP A 148 11.13 -0.07 -9.40
CA ASP A 148 12.58 -0.07 -9.62
C ASP A 148 13.09 1.25 -10.24
#